data_AF-A0A656GKD7-F1
#
_entry.id   AF-A0A656GKD7-F1
#
_cell.length_a   1.000
_cell.length_b   1.000
_cell.length_c   1.000
_cell.angle_alpha   90.00
_cell.angle_beta   90.00
_cell.angle_gamma   90.00
#
_symmetry.space_group_name_H-M   'P 1'
#
loop_
_entity.id
_entity.type
_entity.pdbx_description
1 polymer ?
#
loop_
_entity_poly.entity_id
_entity_poly.type
_entity_poly.pdbx_seq_one_letter_code
_entity_poly.pdbx_strand_id
1 'polypeptide(L)'
;MRSPIAAGIGLFLALIALHNAGILVSNPATIIGMGDLKQPAPVLATLGFFLIVALDHLKVRGAVLIGILAVTLVSIVLGFTPFGGVVSMPPSLAPTFMQLDIMGALDVGLVSIIFAFLFVDIFDNSGTLIGVAKRAGLMGKDGHMPKMGRALIADSTAAMAGSLLGTSTTTSYIESAAGVSAG
;
A
#
# COMPACT_ATOMS: atom_id res chain seq x y z
N MET A 1 15.22 -13.00 -11.19
CA MET A 1 15.86 -12.42 -9.99
C MET A 1 14.75 -11.85 -9.11
N ARG A 2 14.71 -12.21 -7.83
CA ARG A 2 13.73 -11.69 -6.86
C ARG A 2 14.01 -10.19 -6.71
N SER A 3 13.05 -9.31 -7.03
CA SER A 3 13.22 -7.86 -6.99
C SER A 3 13.56 -7.42 -5.56
N PRO A 4 14.79 -6.96 -5.27
CA PRO A 4 15.18 -6.49 -3.93
C PRO A 4 14.29 -5.34 -3.45
N ILE A 5 13.81 -4.53 -4.40
CA ILE A 5 12.90 -3.41 -4.17
C ILE A 5 11.56 -3.91 -3.63
N ALA A 6 10.96 -4.92 -4.26
CA ALA A 6 9.70 -5.50 -3.78
C ALA A 6 9.83 -6.13 -2.38
N ALA A 7 10.99 -6.76 -2.09
CA ALA A 7 11.26 -7.30 -0.76
C ALA A 7 11.44 -6.19 0.29
N GLY A 8 12.14 -5.10 -0.06
CA GLY A 8 12.33 -3.93 0.80
C GLY A 8 11.01 -3.23 1.12
N ILE A 9 10.20 -2.95 0.11
CA ILE A 9 8.87 -2.32 0.26
C ILE A 9 7.95 -3.21 1.08
N GLY A 10 7.92 -4.52 0.80
CA GLY A 10 7.11 -5.46 1.58
C GLY A 10 7.49 -5.52 3.06
N LEU A 11 8.80 -5.52 3.38
CA LEU A 11 9.27 -5.49 4.76
C LEU A 11 8.94 -4.15 5.46
N PHE A 12 9.05 -3.04 4.72
CA PHE A 12 8.70 -1.72 5.22
C PHE A 12 7.20 -1.58 5.52
N LEU A 13 6.33 -2.03 4.61
CA LEU A 13 4.88 -2.07 4.82
C LEU A 13 4.50 -3.00 5.97
N ALA A 14 5.17 -4.15 6.10
CA ALA A 14 4.97 -5.04 7.24
C ALA A 14 5.31 -4.33 8.57
N LEU A 15 6.42 -3.59 8.62
CA LEU A 15 6.79 -2.81 9.80
C LEU A 15 5.74 -1.75 10.16
N ILE A 16 5.25 -0.99 9.16
CA ILE A 16 4.19 0.00 9.35
C ILE A 16 2.89 -0.67 9.84
N ALA A 17 2.52 -1.80 9.25
CA ALA A 17 1.32 -2.55 9.64
C ALA A 17 1.43 -3.04 11.10
N LEU A 18 2.57 -3.60 11.49
CA LEU A 18 2.83 -4.03 12.87
C LEU A 18 2.79 -2.85 13.86
N HIS A 19 3.30 -1.68 13.46
CA HIS A 19 3.24 -0.48 14.28
C HIS A 19 1.81 0.04 14.44
N ASN A 20 1.06 0.17 13.34
CA ASN A 20 -0.34 0.62 13.35
C ASN A 20 -1.26 -0.36 14.09
N ALA A 21 -0.96 -1.66 14.05
CA ALA A 21 -1.67 -2.67 14.82
C ALA A 21 -1.36 -2.63 16.33
N GLY A 22 -0.37 -1.86 16.77
CA GLY A 22 0.08 -1.80 18.16
C GLY A 22 0.94 -3.00 18.59
N ILE A 23 1.38 -3.85 17.65
CA ILE A 23 2.30 -4.97 17.92
C ILE A 23 3.70 -4.43 18.18
N LEU A 24 4.09 -3.38 17.43
CA LEU A 24 5.34 -2.66 17.61
C LEU A 24 5.09 -1.25 18.11
N VAL A 25 5.84 -0.82 19.12
CA VAL A 25 5.77 0.52 19.70
C VAL A 25 7.16 1.16 19.69
N SER A 26 7.22 2.48 19.67
CA SER A 26 8.49 3.20 19.72
C SER A 26 9.16 2.99 21.08
N ASN A 27 10.41 2.54 21.09
CA ASN A 27 11.20 2.36 22.31
C ASN A 27 12.44 3.27 22.26
N PRO A 28 12.66 4.16 23.25
CA PRO A 28 13.84 5.02 23.29
C PRO A 28 15.19 4.26 23.26
N ALA A 29 15.23 3.01 23.74
CA ALA A 29 16.46 2.22 23.82
C ALA A 29 16.79 1.43 22.55
N THR A 30 15.78 1.04 21.77
CA THR A 30 15.95 0.11 20.63
C THR A 30 15.29 0.60 19.34
N ILE A 31 14.72 1.80 19.33
CA ILE A 31 13.88 2.39 18.26
C ILE A 31 12.56 1.63 18.08
N ILE A 32 12.57 0.30 18.20
CA ILE A 32 11.41 -0.60 18.10
C ILE A 32 11.31 -1.45 19.37
N GLY A 33 10.14 -1.45 20.00
CA GLY A 33 9.78 -2.29 21.14
C GLY A 33 8.50 -3.08 20.88
N MET A 34 8.21 -4.04 21.76
CA MET A 34 6.99 -4.83 21.70
C MET A 34 5.85 -4.10 22.43
N GLY A 35 4.71 -3.97 21.76
CA GLY A 35 3.50 -3.41 22.36
C GLY A 35 2.76 -4.41 23.24
N ASP A 36 1.65 -3.98 23.85
CA ASP A 36 0.79 -4.84 24.66
C ASP A 36 -0.08 -5.73 23.76
N LEU A 37 0.35 -6.98 23.59
CA LEU A 37 -0.34 -7.98 22.75
C LEU A 37 -1.71 -8.41 23.29
N LYS A 38 -2.10 -8.00 24.50
CA LYS A 38 -3.43 -8.30 25.06
C LYS A 38 -4.48 -7.27 24.63
N GLN A 39 -4.06 -6.16 24.03
CA GLN A 39 -4.98 -5.15 23.55
C GLN A 39 -5.80 -5.67 22.36
N PRO A 40 -7.04 -5.20 22.18
CA PRO A 40 -7.91 -5.64 21.09
C PRO A 40 -7.29 -5.49 19.70
N ALA A 41 -6.56 -4.40 19.44
CA ALA A 41 -5.99 -4.10 18.13
C ALA A 41 -4.91 -5.13 17.68
N PRO A 42 -3.85 -5.41 18.46
CA PRO A 42 -2.89 -6.48 18.14
C PRO A 42 -3.53 -7.86 17.95
N VAL A 43 -4.52 -8.20 18.80
CA VAL A 43 -5.21 -9.49 18.76
C VAL A 43 -6.02 -9.63 17.47
N LEU A 44 -6.84 -8.63 17.14
CA LEU A 44 -7.67 -8.62 15.94
C LEU A 44 -6.81 -8.61 14.67
N ALA A 45 -5.71 -7.85 14.65
CA ALA A 45 -4.76 -7.85 13.54
C ALA A 45 -4.13 -9.23 13.32
N THR A 46 -3.70 -9.88 14.40
CA THR A 46 -3.10 -11.22 14.34
C THR A 46 -4.11 -12.27 13.88
N LEU A 47 -5.32 -12.27 14.44
CA LEU A 47 -6.39 -13.18 14.03
C LEU A 47 -6.80 -12.96 12.58
N GLY A 48 -6.91 -11.69 12.16
CA GLY A 48 -7.19 -11.32 10.78
C GLY A 48 -6.16 -11.84 9.78
N PHE A 49 -4.88 -11.70 10.11
CA PHE A 49 -3.79 -12.24 9.30
C PHE A 49 -3.91 -13.76 9.13
N PHE A 50 -4.07 -14.50 10.23
CA PHE A 50 -4.22 -15.95 10.16
C PHE A 50 -5.49 -16.39 9.41
N LEU A 51 -6.59 -15.64 9.55
CA LEU A 51 -7.81 -15.88 8.78
C LEU A 51 -7.57 -15.73 7.28
N ILE A 52 -6.92 -14.63 6.85
CA ILE A 52 -6.58 -14.40 5.44
C ILE A 52 -5.69 -15.52 4.91
N VAL A 53 -4.65 -15.91 5.65
CA VAL A 53 -3.74 -17.00 5.26
C VAL A 53 -4.48 -18.33 5.16
N ALA A 54 -5.37 -18.64 6.11
CA ALA A 54 -6.17 -19.87 6.07
C ALA A 54 -7.11 -19.90 4.86
N LEU A 55 -7.81 -18.80 4.58
CA LEU A 55 -8.70 -18.68 3.43
C LEU A 55 -7.94 -18.75 2.09
N ASP A 56 -6.77 -18.13 2.01
CA ASP A 56 -5.89 -18.20 0.83
C ASP A 56 -5.37 -19.62 0.62
N HIS A 57 -4.95 -20.31 1.68
CA HIS A 57 -4.55 -21.72 1.63
C HIS A 57 -5.69 -22.63 1.15
N LEU A 58 -6.92 -22.34 1.57
CA LEU A 58 -8.14 -23.02 1.11
C LEU A 58 -8.59 -22.59 -0.29
N LYS A 59 -7.83 -21.72 -0.96
CA LYS A 59 -8.12 -21.20 -2.32
C LYS A 59 -9.48 -20.50 -2.45
N VAL A 60 -9.91 -19.82 -1.38
CA VAL A 60 -11.15 -19.04 -1.39
C VAL A 60 -10.89 -17.71 -2.13
N ARG A 61 -11.67 -17.45 -3.20
CA ARG A 61 -11.58 -16.20 -3.94
C ARG A 61 -11.96 -15.03 -3.03
N GLY A 62 -11.09 -14.00 -3.00
CA GLY A 62 -11.30 -12.83 -2.15
C GLY A 62 -10.92 -13.03 -0.68
N ALA A 63 -10.05 -14.00 -0.35
CA ALA A 63 -9.57 -14.27 1.01
C ALA A 63 -9.18 -13.01 1.80
N VAL A 64 -8.44 -12.09 1.18
CA VAL A 64 -8.03 -10.81 1.79
C VAL A 64 -9.26 -9.95 2.14
N LEU A 65 -10.20 -9.79 1.20
CA LEU A 65 -11.40 -8.97 1.38
C LEU A 65 -12.34 -9.58 2.44
N ILE A 66 -12.53 -10.90 2.43
CA ILE A 66 -13.31 -11.62 3.45
C ILE A 66 -12.67 -11.44 4.83
N GLY A 67 -11.34 -11.55 4.93
CA GLY A 67 -10.62 -11.35 6.18
C GLY A 67 -10.79 -9.94 6.74
N ILE A 68 -10.65 -8.92 5.90
CA ILE A 68 -10.88 -7.51 6.30
C ILE A 68 -12.31 -7.34 6.81
N LEU A 69 -13.32 -7.77 6.05
CA LEU A 69 -14.72 -7.65 6.45
C LEU A 69 -15.04 -8.39 7.75
N ALA A 70 -14.52 -9.60 7.92
CA ALA A 70 -14.73 -10.39 9.13
C ALA A 70 -14.14 -9.70 10.36
N VAL A 71 -12.90 -9.22 10.29
CA VAL A 71 -12.25 -8.51 11.41
C VAL A 71 -12.96 -7.19 11.72
N THR A 72 -13.35 -6.43 10.70
CA THR A 72 -14.13 -5.20 10.88
C THR A 72 -15.47 -5.48 11.57
N LEU A 73 -16.19 -6.51 11.15
CA LEU A 73 -17.48 -6.88 11.75
C LEU A 73 -17.31 -7.34 13.20
N VAL A 74 -16.31 -8.17 13.49
CA VAL A 74 -15.97 -8.58 14.86
C VAL A 74 -15.62 -7.36 15.71
N SER A 75 -14.82 -6.42 15.20
CA SER A 75 -14.46 -5.19 15.90
C SER A 75 -15.67 -4.33 16.25
N ILE A 76 -16.65 -4.23 15.33
CA ILE A 76 -17.90 -3.49 15.56
C ILE A 76 -18.78 -4.20 16.60
N VAL A 77 -18.97 -5.53 16.47
CA VAL A 77 -19.83 -6.32 17.38
C VAL A 77 -19.28 -6.33 18.81
N LEU A 78 -17.96 -6.36 18.97
CA LEU A 78 -17.30 -6.27 20.28
C LEU A 78 -17.24 -4.85 20.83
N GLY A 79 -17.69 -3.84 20.06
CA GLY A 79 -17.74 -2.44 20.49
C GLY A 79 -16.39 -1.72 20.47
N PHE A 80 -15.35 -2.28 19.83
CA PHE A 80 -14.04 -1.64 19.71
C PHE A 80 -13.98 -0.57 18.61
N THR A 81 -14.90 -0.63 17.64
CA THR A 81 -15.00 0.37 16.56
C THR A 81 -16.43 0.88 16.45
N PRO A 82 -16.65 2.21 16.46
CA PRO A 82 -17.99 2.76 16.27
C PRO A 82 -18.48 2.50 14.85
N PHE A 83 -19.74 2.10 14.70
CA PHE A 83 -20.37 1.96 13.40
C PHE A 83 -20.72 3.34 12.83
N GLY A 84 -19.94 3.79 11.84
CA GLY A 84 -20.09 5.11 11.22
C GLY A 84 -21.14 5.20 10.10
N GLY A 85 -21.94 4.15 9.88
CA GLY A 85 -22.88 4.04 8.75
C GLY A 85 -22.30 3.33 7.53
N VAL A 86 -23.15 3.06 6.52
CA VAL A 86 -22.75 2.37 5.28
C VAL A 86 -22.21 3.35 4.23
N VAL A 87 -22.63 4.61 4.29
CA VAL A 87 -22.24 5.66 3.35
C VAL A 87 -21.82 6.90 4.13
N SER A 88 -20.63 7.41 3.86
CA SER A 88 -20.14 8.70 4.33
C SER A 88 -19.88 9.62 3.14
N MET A 89 -20.04 10.93 3.34
CA MET A 89 -19.61 11.89 2.32
C MET A 89 -18.08 11.92 2.25
N PRO A 90 -17.51 11.98 1.03
CA PRO A 90 -16.06 12.11 0.89
C PRO A 90 -15.58 13.40 1.57
N PRO A 91 -14.39 13.40 2.19
CA PRO A 91 -13.78 14.61 2.73
C PRO A 91 -13.70 15.73 1.69
N SER A 92 -13.83 16.98 2.12
CA SER A 92 -13.71 18.13 1.22
C SER A 92 -12.31 18.21 0.61
N LEU A 93 -12.23 18.51 -0.69
CA LEU A 93 -10.97 18.78 -1.40
C LEU A 93 -10.46 20.22 -1.21
N ALA A 94 -11.28 21.12 -0.65
CA ALA A 94 -10.94 22.53 -0.46
C ALA A 94 -9.58 22.79 0.26
N PRO A 95 -9.17 22.03 1.29
CA PRO A 95 -7.93 22.34 2.00
C PRO A 95 -6.66 21.86 1.29
N THR A 96 -6.75 21.00 0.28
CA THR A 96 -5.58 20.38 -0.37
C THR A 96 -5.50 20.70 -1.87
N PHE A 97 -6.63 21.06 -2.48
CA PHE A 97 -6.70 21.33 -3.92
C PHE A 97 -5.82 22.52 -4.32
N MET A 98 -4.85 22.25 -5.19
CA MET A 98 -3.85 23.22 -5.70
C MET A 98 -3.06 23.98 -4.62
N GLN A 99 -2.99 23.46 -3.40
CA GLN A 99 -2.13 24.00 -2.33
C GLN A 99 -0.69 23.50 -2.50
N LEU A 100 -0.11 23.73 -3.68
CA LEU A 100 1.23 23.27 -4.04
C LEU A 100 2.28 24.28 -3.57
N ASP A 101 3.25 23.82 -2.79
CA ASP A 101 4.42 24.62 -2.45
C ASP A 101 5.54 24.45 -3.47
N ILE A 102 5.39 25.12 -4.61
CA ILE A 102 6.38 25.08 -5.71
C ILE A 102 7.68 25.77 -5.29
N MET A 103 7.60 26.83 -4.48
CA MET A 103 8.78 27.57 -4.04
C MET A 103 9.61 26.74 -3.06
N GLY A 104 8.96 26.05 -2.11
CA GLY A 104 9.62 25.07 -1.25
C GLY A 104 10.21 23.91 -2.05
N ALA A 105 9.52 23.42 -3.08
CA ALA A 105 10.03 22.32 -3.91
C ALA A 105 11.35 22.65 -4.66
N LEU A 106 11.63 23.93 -4.91
CA LEU A 106 12.87 24.38 -5.56
C LEU A 106 14.03 24.62 -4.58
N ASP A 107 13.82 24.45 -3.28
CA ASP A 107 14.90 24.52 -2.30
C ASP A 107 15.96 23.45 -2.58
N VAL A 108 17.24 23.85 -2.55
CA VAL A 108 18.38 22.98 -2.89
C VAL A 108 18.42 21.73 -2.00
N GLY A 109 17.96 21.81 -0.75
CA GLY A 109 17.83 20.67 0.15
C GLY A 109 16.81 19.64 -0.34
N LEU A 110 15.71 20.11 -0.94
CA LEU A 110 14.63 19.27 -1.46
C LEU A 110 14.91 18.69 -2.85
N VAL A 111 15.75 19.34 -3.66
CA VAL A 111 16.13 18.82 -4.99
C VAL A 111 16.69 17.40 -4.89
N SER A 112 17.58 17.15 -3.92
CA SER A 112 18.16 15.81 -3.70
C SER A 112 17.09 14.75 -3.37
N ILE A 113 16.10 15.14 -2.56
CA ILE A 113 14.99 14.29 -2.13
C ILE A 113 14.06 14.00 -3.31
N ILE A 114 13.75 15.01 -4.13
CA ILE A 114 12.93 14.86 -5.34
C ILE A 114 13.55 13.87 -6.31
N PHE A 115 14.86 13.98 -6.58
CA PHE A 115 15.56 13.02 -7.44
C PHE A 115 15.58 11.61 -6.84
N ALA A 116 15.79 11.48 -5.52
CA ALA A 116 15.73 10.17 -4.87
C ALA A 116 14.35 9.52 -5.02
N PHE A 117 13.27 10.27 -4.75
CA PHE A 117 11.90 9.77 -4.92
C PHE A 117 11.55 9.46 -6.37
N LEU A 118 12.00 10.27 -7.33
CA LEU A 118 11.83 9.98 -8.77
C LEU A 118 12.42 8.62 -9.12
N PHE A 119 13.65 8.32 -8.66
CA PHE A 119 14.28 7.03 -8.93
C PHE A 119 13.64 5.87 -8.16
N VAL A 120 13.18 6.10 -6.93
CA VAL A 120 12.42 5.08 -6.19
C VAL A 120 11.12 4.75 -6.92
N ASP A 121 10.36 5.77 -7.34
CA ASP A 121 9.08 5.62 -8.00
C ASP A 121 9.20 4.94 -9.38
N ILE A 122 10.16 5.36 -10.22
CA ILE A 122 10.37 4.71 -11.53
C ILE A 122 10.71 3.23 -11.41
N PHE A 123 11.53 2.84 -10.42
CA PHE A 123 11.94 1.45 -10.25
C PHE A 123 10.87 0.62 -9.54
N ASP A 124 10.15 1.19 -8.58
CA ASP A 124 9.02 0.53 -7.93
C ASP A 124 7.89 0.28 -8.93
N ASN A 125 7.48 1.31 -9.67
CA ASN A 125 6.43 1.17 -10.66
C ASN A 125 6.82 0.20 -11.78
N SER A 126 8.05 0.29 -12.32
CA SER A 126 8.55 -0.68 -13.29
C SER A 126 8.56 -2.11 -12.73
N GLY A 127 9.01 -2.28 -11.48
CA GLY A 127 9.05 -3.57 -10.80
C GLY A 127 7.66 -4.16 -10.60
N THR A 128 6.71 -3.32 -10.19
CA THR A 128 5.31 -3.67 -9.96
C THR A 128 4.61 -4.03 -11.27
N LEU A 129 4.75 -3.21 -12.31
CA LEU A 129 4.17 -3.49 -13.62
C LEU A 129 4.67 -4.82 -14.19
N ILE A 130 5.98 -5.10 -14.13
CA ILE A 130 6.54 -6.39 -14.56
C ILE A 130 6.00 -7.52 -13.69
N GLY A 131 5.95 -7.34 -12.37
CA GLY A 131 5.48 -8.34 -11.41
C GLY A 131 4.02 -8.75 -11.68
N VAL A 132 3.15 -7.75 -11.80
CA VAL A 132 1.72 -7.94 -12.10
C VAL A 132 1.55 -8.50 -13.51
N ALA A 133 2.20 -7.94 -14.54
CA ALA A 133 2.08 -8.42 -15.92
C ALA A 133 2.53 -9.87 -16.09
N LYS A 134 3.61 -10.26 -15.40
CA LYS A 134 4.07 -11.66 -15.38
C LYS A 134 3.04 -12.58 -14.75
N ARG A 135 2.41 -12.15 -13.64
CA ARG A 135 1.37 -12.95 -12.98
C ARG A 135 0.08 -13.01 -13.80
N ALA A 136 -0.21 -11.94 -14.55
CA ALA A 136 -1.35 -11.80 -15.46
C ALA A 136 -1.18 -12.54 -16.80
N GLY A 137 0.01 -13.08 -17.10
CA GLY A 137 0.30 -13.65 -18.42
C GLY A 137 0.35 -12.62 -19.56
N LEU A 138 0.59 -11.34 -19.24
CA LEU A 138 0.64 -10.22 -20.19
C LEU A 138 2.07 -9.94 -20.70
N MET A 139 3.03 -10.81 -20.40
CA MET A 139 4.40 -10.70 -20.88
C MET A 139 4.49 -11.13 -22.34
N GLY A 140 5.27 -10.40 -23.14
CA GLY A 140 5.62 -10.78 -24.50
C GLY A 140 6.43 -12.08 -24.55
N LYS A 141 6.48 -12.69 -25.74
CA LYS A 141 7.21 -13.95 -25.97
C LYS A 141 8.72 -13.82 -25.79
N ASP A 142 9.22 -12.61 -25.89
CA ASP A 142 10.61 -12.18 -25.67
C ASP A 142 10.93 -11.90 -24.20
N GLY A 143 9.96 -12.01 -23.30
CA GLY A 143 10.12 -11.68 -21.88
C GLY A 143 10.06 -10.19 -21.58
N HIS A 144 9.67 -9.34 -22.54
CA HIS A 144 9.42 -7.92 -22.33
C HIS A 144 7.94 -7.63 -22.11
N MET A 145 7.62 -6.64 -21.28
CA MET A 145 6.24 -6.17 -21.13
C MET A 145 5.87 -5.27 -22.31
N PRO A 146 4.82 -5.61 -23.09
CA PRO A 146 4.34 -4.74 -24.15
C PRO A 146 3.91 -3.39 -23.59
N LYS A 147 4.25 -2.30 -24.28
CA LYS A 147 3.80 -0.93 -23.95
C LYS A 147 4.23 -0.42 -22.55
N MET A 148 5.33 -0.92 -21.99
CA MET A 148 5.88 -0.43 -20.71
C MET A 148 5.96 1.10 -20.63
N GLY A 149 6.51 1.76 -21.66
CA GLY A 149 6.61 3.22 -21.67
C GLY A 149 5.25 3.93 -21.62
N ARG A 150 4.19 3.35 -22.21
CA ARG A 150 2.84 3.93 -22.09
C ARG A 150 2.24 3.73 -20.69
N ALA A 151 2.53 2.60 -20.05
CA ALA A 151 2.11 2.35 -18.67
C ALA A 151 2.80 3.32 -17.70
N LEU A 152 4.10 3.55 -17.88
CA LEU A 152 4.85 4.54 -17.09
C LEU A 152 4.33 5.97 -17.30
N ILE A 153 4.02 6.36 -18.54
CA ILE A 153 3.40 7.67 -18.80
C ILE A 153 2.04 7.81 -18.10
N ALA A 154 1.21 6.77 -18.13
CA ALA A 154 -0.09 6.78 -17.48
C ALA A 154 0.05 6.97 -15.96
N ASP A 155 1.00 6.26 -15.35
CA ASP A 155 1.32 6.36 -13.93
C ASP A 155 1.86 7.76 -13.56
N SER A 156 2.86 8.28 -14.28
CA SER A 156 3.37 9.64 -14.02
C SER A 156 2.29 10.71 -14.21
N THR A 157 1.37 10.52 -15.16
CA THR A 157 0.23 11.43 -15.36
C THR A 157 -0.74 11.34 -14.18
N ALA A 158 -1.01 10.14 -13.66
CA ALA A 158 -1.83 9.93 -12.47
C ALA A 158 -1.18 10.52 -11.22
N ALA A 159 0.13 10.38 -11.06
CA ALA A 159 0.90 10.94 -9.95
C ALA A 159 0.86 12.47 -9.95
N MET A 160 1.08 13.09 -11.11
CA MET A 160 0.94 14.55 -11.27
C MET A 160 -0.50 15.01 -11.01
N ALA A 161 -1.51 14.32 -11.55
CA ALA A 161 -2.90 14.69 -11.30
C ALA A 161 -3.28 14.54 -9.82
N GLY A 162 -2.80 13.49 -9.13
CA GLY A 162 -3.00 13.29 -7.70
C GLY A 162 -2.36 14.38 -6.86
N SER A 163 -1.13 14.80 -7.19
CA SER A 163 -0.47 15.89 -6.47
C SER A 163 -1.19 17.23 -6.63
N LEU A 164 -1.77 17.53 -7.80
CA LEU A 164 -2.62 18.72 -8.01
C LEU A 164 -3.87 18.73 -7.11
N LEU A 165 -4.41 17.55 -6.80
CA LEU A 165 -5.54 17.37 -5.87
C LEU A 165 -5.08 17.39 -4.40
N GLY A 166 -3.77 17.51 -4.17
CA GLY A 166 -3.13 17.58 -2.85
C GLY A 166 -3.03 16.23 -2.15
N THR A 167 -2.99 15.13 -2.91
CA THR A 167 -2.65 13.79 -2.39
C THR A 167 -1.15 13.54 -2.51
N SER A 168 -0.64 12.53 -1.79
CA SER A 168 0.69 11.98 -2.10
C SER A 168 0.74 11.40 -3.52
N THR A 169 1.95 11.16 -4.03
CA THR A 169 2.17 10.51 -5.32
C THR A 169 1.41 9.19 -5.38
N THR A 170 0.54 9.04 -6.39
CA THR A 170 -0.14 7.77 -6.68
C THR A 170 0.80 6.87 -7.47
N THR A 171 0.69 5.56 -7.27
CA THR A 171 1.56 4.57 -7.92
C THR A 171 0.81 3.27 -8.19
N SER A 172 1.42 2.37 -8.97
CA SER A 172 0.89 1.02 -9.21
C SER A 172 1.02 0.14 -7.97
N TYR A 173 -0.04 -0.63 -7.66
CA TYR A 173 -0.08 -1.50 -6.47
C TYR A 173 0.43 -2.91 -6.76
N ILE A 174 1.48 -3.35 -6.06
CA ILE A 174 2.02 -4.71 -6.17
C ILE A 174 1.04 -5.78 -5.67
N GLU A 175 0.17 -5.42 -4.72
CA GLU A 175 -0.92 -6.24 -4.20
C GLU A 175 -1.91 -6.64 -5.29
N SER A 176 -1.97 -5.88 -6.40
CA SER A 176 -2.75 -6.24 -7.59
C SER A 176 -2.32 -7.59 -8.16
N ALA A 177 -1.09 -8.03 -7.93
CA ALA A 177 -0.65 -9.37 -8.32
C ALA A 177 -1.44 -10.48 -7.60
N ALA A 178 -1.84 -10.27 -6.33
CA ALA A 178 -2.72 -11.18 -5.62
C ALA A 178 -4.14 -11.15 -6.21
N GLY A 179 -4.63 -9.96 -6.58
CA GLY A 179 -5.91 -9.78 -7.28
C GLY A 179 -5.96 -10.56 -8.59
N VAL A 180 -5.00 -10.32 -9.49
CA VAL A 180 -4.90 -11.02 -10.78
C VAL A 180 -4.68 -12.53 -10.61
N SER A 181 -4.07 -12.98 -9.51
CA SER A 181 -3.93 -14.42 -9.21
C SER A 181 -5.27 -15.08 -8.85
N ALA A 182 -6.23 -14.34 -8.32
CA ALA A 182 -7.53 -14.86 -7.93
C ALA A 182 -8.49 -15.01 -9.12
N GLY A 183 -8.19 -14.36 -10.26
CA GLY A 183 -8.97 -14.38 -11.50
C GLY A 183 -9.05 -13.00 -12.12
#